data_AF-A0A3R8SZ98-F1
#
_entry.id   AF-A0A3R8SZ98-F1
#
_cell.length_a   1.000
_cell.length_b   1.000
_cell.length_c   1.000
_cell.angle_alpha   90.00
_cell.angle_beta   90.00
_cell.angle_gamma   90.00
#
_symmetry.space_group_name_H-M   'P 1'
#
loop_
_entity.id
_entity.type
_entity.pdbx_description
1 polymer ?
#
loop_
_entity_poly.entity_id
_entity_poly.type
_entity_poly.pdbx_seq_one_letter_code
_entity_poly.pdbx_strand_id
1 'polypeptide(L)'
;MHQSTRPQRPKAIPSLLAALCVAMTACAQTSPPQDAKASSADTAPAANTASSRTAAYAGHFESGCQQLGEAFYTRDLIDLAPAGTGIEARYAKAIHDAEGCAPASLVVIFHMPAVQWSFDGTTQIQGRTVDRIQTKPIKGGQLTASHARAGWLGETPTQFLLQRHGQGKGLPVDKTVDQVPAKELRLVEGTRLYTSAGDAPPDAYPTDLDLDDYLERKPAP
;
A
#
# COMPACT_ATOMS: atom_id res chain seq x y z
N MET A 1 31.72 36.77 37.67
CA MET A 1 31.28 38.10 37.19
C MET A 1 31.76 38.28 35.76
N HIS A 2 30.87 38.55 34.80
CA HIS A 2 31.02 39.56 33.74
C HIS A 2 29.84 39.45 32.75
N GLN A 3 29.38 40.61 32.26
CA GLN A 3 28.37 40.74 31.20
C GLN A 3 29.01 41.39 29.98
N SER A 4 28.57 41.04 28.78
CA SER A 4 28.69 41.87 27.57
C SER A 4 27.70 41.32 26.52
N THR A 5 26.45 41.77 26.50
CA THR A 5 25.88 42.89 25.71
C THR A 5 25.92 42.71 24.18
N ARG A 6 24.75 42.86 23.55
CA ARG A 6 24.51 42.80 22.09
C ARG A 6 24.85 44.15 21.42
N PRO A 7 24.83 44.21 20.07
CA PRO A 7 23.77 44.99 19.43
C PRO A 7 23.01 44.24 18.29
N GLN A 8 22.13 44.93 17.57
CA GLN A 8 21.21 44.38 16.55
C GLN A 8 21.27 45.15 15.22
N ARG A 9 20.69 44.54 14.14
CA ARG A 9 19.94 45.23 13.04
C ARG A 9 20.78 46.08 12.05
N PRO A 10 20.21 46.65 10.95
CA PRO A 10 18.91 46.43 10.25
C PRO A 10 18.96 46.42 8.67
N LYS A 11 17.78 46.31 8.01
CA LYS A 11 17.42 46.77 6.61
C LYS A 11 18.06 45.98 5.42
N ALA A 12 17.52 45.94 4.18
CA ALA A 12 16.24 46.32 3.52
C ALA A 12 16.07 45.44 2.22
N ILE A 13 14.88 44.98 1.75
CA ILE A 13 13.89 45.60 0.80
C ILE A 13 14.42 46.56 -0.28
N PRO A 14 13.81 46.72 -1.50
CA PRO A 14 12.68 45.99 -2.15
C PRO A 14 12.78 45.72 -3.70
N SER A 15 11.72 45.11 -4.28
CA SER A 15 11.13 45.28 -5.65
C SER A 15 11.91 45.21 -6.98
N LEU A 16 11.29 44.58 -8.01
CA LEU A 16 10.76 45.19 -9.27
C LEU A 16 9.85 44.13 -10.00
N LEU A 17 8.64 44.49 -10.50
CA LEU A 17 8.22 44.73 -11.91
C LEU A 17 8.57 43.62 -12.95
N ALA A 18 7.73 43.26 -13.95
CA ALA A 18 6.42 43.75 -14.44
C ALA A 18 5.55 42.56 -14.99
N ALA A 19 4.23 42.60 -15.18
CA ALA A 19 3.43 43.18 -16.30
C ALA A 19 3.80 42.65 -17.73
N LEU A 20 2.90 42.43 -18.71
CA LEU A 20 1.45 42.71 -18.87
C LEU A 20 0.82 41.83 -20.00
N CYS A 21 -0.52 41.92 -20.16
CA CYS A 21 -1.42 41.59 -21.32
C CYS A 21 -2.29 40.32 -21.18
N VAL A 22 -3.64 40.30 -21.40
CA VAL A 22 -4.57 40.95 -22.39
C VAL A 22 -4.50 40.24 -23.76
N ALA A 23 -5.57 39.82 -24.49
CA ALA A 23 -7.03 40.10 -24.54
C ALA A 23 -7.80 38.86 -25.13
N MET A 24 -9.14 38.78 -25.38
CA MET A 24 -10.40 39.36 -24.85
C MET A 24 -11.63 38.77 -25.62
N THR A 25 -12.71 38.33 -24.94
CA THR A 25 -14.08 38.04 -25.51
C THR A 25 -14.19 36.89 -26.56
N ALA A 26 -15.34 36.29 -26.92
CA ALA A 26 -16.77 36.34 -26.54
C ALA A 26 -17.39 34.91 -26.74
N CYS A 27 -18.68 34.56 -26.61
CA CYS A 27 -19.94 35.27 -26.30
C CYS A 27 -20.93 34.31 -25.58
N ALA A 28 -22.24 34.34 -25.87
CA ALA A 28 -23.28 33.42 -25.35
C ALA A 28 -24.45 33.24 -26.34
N GLN A 29 -25.21 32.13 -26.25
CA GLN A 29 -26.59 32.00 -26.79
C GLN A 29 -27.35 30.78 -26.20
N THR A 30 -28.62 30.61 -26.58
CA THR A 30 -29.71 30.10 -25.70
C THR A 30 -30.39 28.79 -26.15
N SER A 31 -31.00 28.07 -25.20
CA SER A 31 -31.78 26.81 -25.33
C SER A 31 -33.26 27.03 -25.74
N PRO A 32 -34.16 26.01 -25.76
CA PRO A 32 -34.09 24.62 -26.27
C PRO A 32 -35.25 24.39 -27.31
N PRO A 33 -35.68 23.14 -27.64
CA PRO A 33 -36.71 22.46 -26.83
C PRO A 33 -36.55 20.92 -26.73
N GLN A 34 -37.50 20.25 -26.06
CA GLN A 34 -37.61 18.80 -25.93
C GLN A 34 -38.24 18.16 -27.19
N ASP A 35 -37.95 16.88 -27.43
CA ASP A 35 -38.99 15.94 -27.86
C ASP A 35 -38.67 14.51 -27.36
N ALA A 36 -39.67 13.64 -27.29
CA ALA A 36 -39.61 12.40 -26.50
C ALA A 36 -39.56 11.12 -27.33
N LYS A 37 -38.79 10.12 -26.84
CA LYS A 37 -39.13 8.71 -27.03
C LYS A 37 -38.57 7.84 -25.91
N ALA A 38 -39.45 7.09 -25.26
CA ALA A 38 -39.03 5.97 -24.43
C ALA A 38 -38.49 4.84 -25.33
N SER A 39 -37.42 4.18 -24.87
CA SER A 39 -37.02 2.87 -25.37
C SER A 39 -36.94 1.90 -24.20
N SER A 40 -37.25 0.64 -24.46
CA SER A 40 -37.51 -0.38 -23.44
C SER A 40 -36.25 -0.80 -22.67
N ALA A 41 -36.49 -1.46 -21.53
CA ALA A 41 -35.45 -2.02 -20.70
C ALA A 41 -34.57 -3.04 -21.46
N ASP A 42 -33.26 -2.94 -21.26
CA ASP A 42 -32.37 -4.10 -21.27
C ASP A 42 -31.26 -3.89 -20.22
N THR A 43 -31.65 -4.03 -18.95
CA THR A 43 -30.77 -3.77 -17.81
C THR A 43 -29.83 -4.96 -17.60
N ALA A 44 -28.69 -4.94 -18.27
CA ALA A 44 -27.60 -5.91 -18.12
C ALA A 44 -26.39 -5.31 -17.35
N PRO A 45 -26.41 -5.26 -16.01
CA PRO A 45 -25.31 -4.73 -15.22
C PRO A 45 -24.31 -5.83 -14.82
N ALA A 46 -23.02 -5.64 -15.15
CA ALA A 46 -21.86 -6.03 -14.32
C ALA A 46 -20.53 -5.91 -15.09
N ALA A 47 -20.48 -6.46 -16.32
CA ALA A 47 -19.23 -6.86 -16.96
C ALA A 47 -18.20 -5.72 -17.12
N ASN A 48 -18.59 -4.61 -17.74
CA ASN A 48 -17.68 -3.47 -17.95
C ASN A 48 -17.26 -2.81 -16.63
N THR A 49 -18.17 -2.68 -15.66
CA THR A 49 -17.89 -2.02 -14.38
C THR A 49 -16.99 -2.86 -13.47
N ALA A 50 -17.09 -4.18 -13.54
CA ALA A 50 -16.17 -5.09 -12.85
C ALA A 50 -14.75 -4.95 -13.40
N SER A 51 -14.60 -4.96 -14.73
CA SER A 51 -13.29 -4.82 -15.40
C SER A 51 -12.61 -3.47 -15.12
N SER A 52 -13.37 -2.36 -15.05
CA SER A 52 -12.80 -1.07 -14.65
C SER A 52 -12.37 -1.02 -13.17
N ARG A 53 -13.05 -1.75 -12.28
CA ARG A 53 -12.77 -1.76 -10.84
C ARG A 53 -11.62 -2.68 -10.46
N THR A 54 -11.46 -3.83 -11.13
CA THR A 54 -10.26 -4.68 -10.97
C THR A 54 -9.02 -3.99 -11.55
N ALA A 55 -9.15 -3.30 -12.69
CA ALA A 55 -8.06 -2.54 -13.30
C ALA A 55 -7.58 -1.36 -12.43
N ALA A 56 -8.47 -0.69 -11.68
CA ALA A 56 -8.11 0.41 -10.78
C ALA A 56 -7.18 0.00 -9.62
N TYR A 57 -7.07 -1.29 -9.32
CA TYR A 57 -6.17 -1.86 -8.33
C TYR A 57 -4.90 -2.48 -8.94
N ALA A 58 -4.75 -2.52 -10.26
CA ALA A 58 -3.63 -3.21 -10.90
C ALA A 58 -2.32 -2.44 -10.71
N GLY A 59 -1.33 -3.04 -10.04
CA GLY A 59 -0.04 -2.40 -9.77
C GLY A 59 0.79 -3.05 -8.66
N HIS A 60 1.95 -2.45 -8.43
CA HIS A 60 2.83 -2.73 -7.28
C HIS A 60 2.66 -1.61 -6.25
N PHE A 61 2.57 -1.97 -4.97
CA PHE A 61 2.43 -1.01 -3.87
C PHE A 61 3.33 -1.41 -2.70
N GLU A 62 3.95 -0.42 -2.05
CA GLU A 62 4.89 -0.59 -0.93
C GLU A 62 4.43 0.19 0.31
N SER A 63 4.72 -0.36 1.50
CA SER A 63 4.59 0.37 2.77
C SER A 63 5.70 1.40 2.99
N GLY A 64 5.53 2.24 4.01
CA GLY A 64 6.66 2.92 4.65
C GLY A 64 7.66 1.92 5.25
N CYS A 65 8.91 2.35 5.42
CA CYS A 65 9.92 1.54 6.10
C CYS A 65 9.63 1.49 7.61
N GLN A 66 9.43 0.29 8.16
CA GLN A 66 9.27 0.06 9.60
C GLN A 66 10.50 -0.67 10.17
N GLN A 67 10.71 -0.60 11.48
CA GLN A 67 11.75 -1.39 12.17
C GLN A 67 11.22 -2.77 12.57
N LEU A 68 12.04 -3.81 12.44
CA LEU A 68 11.72 -5.20 12.79
C LEU A 68 12.79 -5.76 13.75
N GLY A 69 12.50 -5.69 15.05
CA GLY A 69 13.48 -6.01 16.10
C GLY A 69 14.66 -5.02 16.12
N GLU A 70 15.81 -5.42 16.67
CA GLU A 70 16.97 -4.52 16.83
C GLU A 70 17.79 -4.32 15.55
N ALA A 71 17.73 -5.26 14.59
CA ALA A 71 18.75 -5.42 13.56
C ALA A 71 18.23 -5.37 12.11
N PHE A 72 16.91 -5.30 11.91
CA PHE A 72 16.29 -5.33 10.59
C PHE A 72 15.24 -4.23 10.43
N TYR A 73 14.97 -3.91 9.17
CA TYR A 73 13.89 -3.02 8.76
C TYR A 73 13.05 -3.71 7.68
N THR A 74 11.80 -3.29 7.51
CA THR A 74 10.81 -3.98 6.67
C THR A 74 10.03 -3.00 5.81
N ARG A 75 9.71 -3.42 4.57
CA ARG A 75 8.56 -2.93 3.82
C ARG A 75 7.61 -4.10 3.55
N ASP A 76 6.32 -3.85 3.70
CA ASP A 76 5.28 -4.71 3.15
C ASP A 76 5.06 -4.34 1.69
N LEU A 77 5.07 -5.36 0.84
CA LEU A 77 4.87 -5.27 -0.59
C LEU A 77 3.56 -5.96 -0.95
N ILE A 78 2.88 -5.46 -1.98
CA ILE A 78 1.79 -6.19 -2.63
C ILE A 78 1.78 -5.93 -4.14
N ASP A 79 1.81 -7.02 -4.91
CA ASP A 79 1.51 -7.01 -6.33
C ASP A 79 0.05 -7.43 -6.53
N LEU A 80 -0.70 -6.60 -7.26
CA LEU A 80 -2.11 -6.80 -7.57
C LEU A 80 -2.31 -6.92 -9.08
N ALA A 81 -2.88 -8.05 -9.52
CA ALA A 81 -3.15 -8.34 -10.94
C ALA A 81 -4.63 -8.71 -11.18
N PRO A 82 -5.32 -8.15 -12.18
CA PRO A 82 -6.70 -8.53 -12.50
C PRO A 82 -6.84 -10.02 -12.82
N ALA A 83 -7.73 -10.71 -12.10
CA ALA A 83 -7.92 -12.17 -12.19
C ALA A 83 -9.40 -12.51 -12.43
N GLY A 84 -9.81 -12.50 -13.70
CA GLY A 84 -11.20 -12.75 -14.10
C GLY A 84 -12.14 -11.67 -13.54
N THR A 85 -12.97 -12.04 -12.57
CA THR A 85 -13.90 -11.11 -11.86
C THR A 85 -13.33 -10.56 -10.54
N GLY A 86 -12.11 -10.97 -10.16
CA GLY A 86 -11.42 -10.54 -8.95
C GLY A 86 -10.02 -10.00 -9.24
N ILE A 87 -9.17 -10.02 -8.21
CA ILE A 87 -7.75 -9.62 -8.28
C ILE A 87 -6.94 -10.75 -7.63
N GLU A 88 -5.88 -11.19 -8.29
CA GLU A 88 -4.83 -11.99 -7.67
C GLU A 88 -3.92 -11.04 -6.88
N ALA A 89 -3.79 -11.30 -5.57
CA ALA A 89 -2.98 -10.51 -4.66
C ALA A 89 -1.80 -11.32 -4.14
N ARG A 90 -0.59 -10.78 -4.29
CA ARG A 90 0.69 -11.39 -3.91
C ARG A 90 1.37 -10.49 -2.89
N TYR A 91 1.27 -10.84 -1.62
CA TYR A 91 1.90 -10.10 -0.52
C TYR A 91 3.33 -10.59 -0.29
N ALA A 92 4.25 -9.70 0.08
CA ALA A 92 5.61 -10.07 0.46
C ALA A 92 6.24 -9.09 1.47
N LYS A 93 7.24 -9.55 2.23
CA LYS A 93 8.07 -8.69 3.08
C LYS A 93 9.43 -8.46 2.44
N ALA A 94 9.76 -7.22 2.09
CA ALA A 94 11.14 -6.84 1.82
C ALA A 94 11.86 -6.58 3.15
N ILE A 95 12.91 -7.35 3.43
CA ILE A 95 13.74 -7.21 4.62
C ILE A 95 15.02 -6.45 4.27
N HIS A 96 15.37 -5.47 5.09
CA HIS A 96 16.51 -4.57 4.92
C HIS A 96 17.44 -4.59 6.14
N ASP A 97 18.75 -4.37 5.90
CA ASP A 97 19.78 -4.27 6.94
C ASP A 97 20.12 -2.82 7.38
N ALA A 98 19.35 -1.83 6.90
CA ALA A 98 19.49 -0.43 7.27
C ALA A 98 18.18 0.37 7.16
N GLU A 99 18.08 1.42 7.98
CA GLU A 99 16.95 2.35 8.07
C GLU A 99 16.60 3.01 6.72
N GLY A 100 15.35 3.44 6.57
CA GLY A 100 14.82 4.00 5.32
C GLY A 100 14.55 2.95 4.23
N CYS A 101 14.99 1.70 4.43
CA CYS A 101 14.73 0.56 3.55
C CYS A 101 15.09 0.90 2.09
N ALA A 102 16.33 1.36 1.88
CA ALA A 102 16.85 1.65 0.55
C ALA A 102 17.01 0.36 -0.27
N PRO A 103 16.93 0.40 -1.62
CA PRO A 103 17.20 -0.78 -2.46
C PRO A 103 18.59 -1.38 -2.17
N ALA A 104 19.56 -0.53 -1.84
CA ALA A 104 20.92 -0.92 -1.44
C ALA A 104 21.06 -1.37 0.04
N SER A 105 19.97 -1.64 0.75
CA SER A 105 19.96 -2.37 2.04
C SER A 105 19.12 -3.66 2.02
N LEU A 106 18.48 -4.00 0.90
CA LEU A 106 17.67 -5.22 0.76
C LEU A 106 18.53 -6.49 0.95
N VAL A 107 18.09 -7.40 1.82
CA VAL A 107 18.77 -8.70 2.07
C VAL A 107 17.96 -9.89 1.54
N VAL A 108 16.65 -9.90 1.76
CA VAL A 108 15.73 -11.00 1.45
C VAL A 108 14.35 -10.42 1.14
N ILE A 109 13.60 -11.03 0.22
CA ILE A 109 12.14 -10.86 0.15
C ILE A 109 11.46 -12.18 0.49
N PHE A 110 10.54 -12.17 1.45
CA PHE A 110 9.68 -13.31 1.80
C PHE A 110 8.32 -13.16 1.13
N HIS A 111 7.94 -14.09 0.26
CA HIS A 111 6.69 -14.05 -0.51
C HIS A 111 5.65 -14.98 0.08
N MET A 112 4.46 -14.45 0.36
CA MET A 112 3.30 -15.25 0.76
C MET A 112 2.72 -16.01 -0.43
N PRO A 113 1.98 -17.12 -0.17
CA PRO A 113 1.06 -17.69 -1.14
C PRO A 113 0.10 -16.62 -1.67
N ALA A 114 -0.11 -16.60 -2.99
CA ALA A 114 -1.06 -15.70 -3.62
C ALA A 114 -2.49 -15.99 -3.13
N VAL A 115 -3.27 -14.93 -2.90
CA VAL A 115 -4.69 -15.03 -2.53
C VAL A 115 -5.56 -14.43 -3.64
N GLN A 116 -6.84 -14.80 -3.66
CA GLN A 116 -7.81 -14.18 -4.55
C GLN A 116 -8.67 -13.17 -3.77
N TRP A 117 -8.75 -11.93 -4.26
CA TRP A 117 -9.63 -10.89 -3.76
C TRP A 117 -10.94 -10.88 -4.55
N SER A 118 -12.05 -10.65 -3.86
CA SER A 118 -13.35 -10.41 -4.48
C SER A 118 -14.10 -9.29 -3.76
N PHE A 119 -14.74 -8.41 -4.54
CA PHE A 119 -15.42 -7.23 -4.02
C PHE A 119 -16.79 -7.56 -3.42
N ASP A 120 -17.01 -7.17 -2.17
CA ASP A 120 -18.24 -7.36 -1.36
C ASP A 120 -19.01 -6.02 -1.20
N GLY A 121 -19.12 -5.27 -2.29
CA GLY A 121 -19.69 -3.92 -2.32
C GLY A 121 -18.72 -2.80 -1.88
N THR A 122 -19.27 -1.69 -1.39
CA THR A 122 -18.55 -0.48 -0.97
C THR A 122 -19.15 0.09 0.32
N THR A 123 -18.44 0.98 1.01
CA THR A 123 -18.97 1.74 2.15
C THR A 123 -18.39 3.15 2.21
N GLN A 124 -19.00 4.06 2.96
CA GLN A 124 -18.48 5.41 3.19
C GLN A 124 -17.73 5.45 4.52
N ILE A 125 -16.50 5.96 4.52
CA ILE A 125 -15.66 6.17 5.71
C ILE A 125 -14.99 7.54 5.60
N GLN A 126 -15.15 8.40 6.59
CA GLN A 126 -14.61 9.78 6.60
C GLN A 126 -14.95 10.61 5.32
N GLY A 127 -16.07 10.32 4.66
CA GLY A 127 -16.48 10.94 3.39
C GLY A 127 -15.84 10.36 2.12
N ARG A 128 -15.11 9.25 2.24
CA ARG A 128 -14.48 8.51 1.13
C ARG A 128 -15.24 7.21 0.85
N THR A 129 -15.46 6.90 -0.42
CA THR A 129 -15.95 5.59 -0.86
C THR A 129 -14.81 4.57 -0.77
N VAL A 130 -14.90 3.60 0.14
CA VAL A 130 -13.95 2.48 0.23
C VAL A 130 -14.58 1.20 -0.30
N ASP A 131 -13.75 0.32 -0.86
CA ASP A 131 -14.12 -1.01 -1.31
C ASP A 131 -14.11 -2.01 -0.15
N ARG A 132 -15.12 -2.88 -0.09
CA ARG A 132 -15.11 -4.05 0.80
C ARG A 132 -14.51 -5.22 0.02
N ILE A 133 -13.47 -5.84 0.55
CA ILE A 133 -12.80 -7.00 -0.05
C ILE A 133 -13.03 -8.23 0.84
N GLN A 134 -13.40 -9.35 0.23
CA GLN A 134 -13.29 -10.68 0.81
C GLN A 134 -12.06 -11.36 0.22
N THR A 135 -11.06 -11.67 1.05
CA THR A 135 -9.91 -12.47 0.64
C THR A 135 -10.22 -13.96 0.70
N LYS A 136 -9.62 -14.71 -0.22
CA LYS A 136 -9.80 -16.16 -0.42
C LYS A 136 -8.41 -16.77 -0.63
N PRO A 137 -7.75 -17.23 0.45
CA PRO A 137 -6.41 -17.80 0.35
C PRO A 137 -6.40 -19.20 -0.27
N ILE A 138 -5.24 -19.61 -0.78
CA ILE A 138 -5.01 -20.95 -1.31
C ILE A 138 -4.61 -21.87 -0.15
N LYS A 139 -5.39 -22.93 0.09
CA LYS A 139 -5.13 -23.89 1.17
C LYS A 139 -3.77 -24.57 1.02
N GLY A 140 -3.02 -24.65 2.12
CA GLY A 140 -1.74 -25.37 2.18
C GLY A 140 -0.58 -24.66 1.46
N GLY A 141 -0.68 -23.34 1.26
CA GLY A 141 0.42 -22.54 0.73
C GLY A 141 1.62 -22.48 1.68
N GLN A 142 2.81 -22.26 1.11
CA GLN A 142 4.07 -22.09 1.85
C GLN A 142 4.67 -20.71 1.57
N LEU A 143 5.31 -20.12 2.58
CA LEU A 143 6.17 -18.97 2.41
C LEU A 143 7.37 -19.37 1.53
N THR A 144 7.71 -18.53 0.56
CA THR A 144 8.93 -18.69 -0.26
C THR A 144 9.85 -17.49 -0.07
N ALA A 145 11.13 -17.63 -0.39
CA ALA A 145 12.11 -16.55 -0.24
C ALA A 145 12.90 -16.32 -1.52
N SER A 146 13.12 -15.05 -1.88
CA SER A 146 14.09 -14.66 -2.90
C SER A 146 15.24 -13.88 -2.25
N HIS A 147 16.46 -14.42 -2.34
CA HIS A 147 17.65 -13.78 -1.80
C HIS A 147 18.03 -12.54 -2.62
N ALA A 148 18.24 -11.40 -1.96
CA ALA A 148 18.97 -10.27 -2.54
C ALA A 148 20.47 -10.33 -2.21
N ARG A 149 20.85 -10.97 -1.09
CA ARG A 149 22.24 -11.10 -0.64
C ARG A 149 22.57 -12.51 -0.16
N ALA A 150 23.68 -13.07 -0.65
CA ALA A 150 24.21 -14.36 -0.19
C ALA A 150 24.66 -14.29 1.28
N GLY A 151 24.45 -15.38 2.02
CA GLY A 151 24.82 -15.48 3.44
C GLY A 151 23.89 -14.72 4.40
N TRP A 152 22.75 -14.20 3.94
CA TRP A 152 21.75 -13.54 4.81
C TRP A 152 20.56 -14.42 5.20
N LEU A 153 20.37 -15.55 4.52
CA LEU A 153 19.32 -16.52 4.83
C LEU A 153 19.90 -17.93 4.88
N GLY A 154 19.67 -18.62 5.98
CA GLY A 154 19.74 -20.08 6.07
C GLY A 154 18.35 -20.68 5.84
N GLU A 155 18.29 -21.93 5.41
CA GLU A 155 17.04 -22.61 5.08
C GLU A 155 17.03 -24.04 5.64
N THR A 156 15.91 -24.43 6.26
CA THR A 156 15.61 -25.80 6.72
C THR A 156 14.33 -26.28 6.02
N PRO A 157 13.91 -27.56 6.17
CA PRO A 157 12.65 -28.02 5.59
C PRO A 157 11.42 -27.25 6.06
N THR A 158 11.42 -26.71 7.28
CA THR A 158 10.27 -26.05 7.92
C THR A 158 10.43 -24.55 8.15
N GLN A 159 11.64 -24.02 8.10
CA GLN A 159 11.95 -22.62 8.45
C GLN A 159 12.94 -21.99 7.48
N PHE A 160 12.89 -20.67 7.39
CA PHE A 160 14.04 -19.85 7.03
C PHE A 160 14.67 -19.27 8.30
N LEU A 161 15.95 -18.92 8.22
CA LEU A 161 16.70 -18.35 9.35
C LEU A 161 17.49 -17.13 8.86
N LEU A 162 16.96 -15.94 9.14
CA LEU A 162 17.53 -14.67 8.73
C LEU A 162 18.70 -14.29 9.66
N GLN A 163 19.91 -14.22 9.10
CA GLN A 163 21.15 -14.02 9.85
C GLN A 163 22.03 -12.96 9.20
N ARG A 164 22.75 -12.18 10.01
CA ARG A 164 23.72 -11.22 9.48
C ARG A 164 25.02 -11.95 9.09
N HIS A 165 25.24 -12.12 7.79
CA HIS A 165 26.40 -12.84 7.23
C HIS A 165 26.60 -14.27 7.80
N GLY A 166 25.50 -14.98 8.08
CA GLY A 166 25.54 -16.34 8.65
C GLY A 166 26.04 -16.40 10.10
N GLN A 167 25.95 -15.29 10.85
CA GLN A 167 26.40 -15.19 12.24
C GLN A 167 25.27 -14.79 13.19
N GLY A 168 25.45 -15.13 14.47
CA GLY A 168 24.47 -14.90 15.54
C GLY A 168 23.39 -15.99 15.61
N LYS A 169 22.37 -15.77 16.45
CA LYS A 169 21.21 -16.68 16.55
C LYS A 169 20.36 -16.65 15.27
N GLY A 170 20.15 -15.44 14.73
CA GLY A 170 19.22 -15.17 13.63
C GLY A 170 17.77 -15.00 14.09
N LEU A 171 16.94 -14.47 13.19
CA LEU A 171 15.50 -14.43 13.32
C LEU A 171 14.91 -15.65 12.56
N PRO A 172 14.33 -16.65 13.26
CA PRO A 172 13.64 -17.75 12.59
C PRO A 172 12.33 -17.24 11.98
N VAL A 173 11.96 -17.84 10.85
CA VAL A 173 10.74 -17.55 10.09
C VAL A 173 10.14 -18.88 9.66
N ASP A 174 8.92 -19.20 10.09
CA ASP A 174 8.26 -20.45 9.67
C ASP A 174 7.83 -20.40 8.21
N LYS A 175 7.94 -21.54 7.51
CA LYS A 175 7.49 -21.69 6.11
C LYS A 175 6.00 -21.93 5.97
N THR A 176 5.35 -22.42 7.02
CA THR A 176 3.90 -22.63 7.05
C THR A 176 3.23 -21.28 7.30
N VAL A 177 2.25 -20.91 6.47
CA VAL A 177 1.46 -19.68 6.65
C VAL A 177 -0.01 -20.06 6.73
N ASP A 178 -0.60 -19.95 7.92
CA ASP A 178 -2.02 -20.23 8.16
C ASP A 178 -2.90 -19.06 7.68
N GLN A 179 -3.02 -18.93 6.36
CA GLN A 179 -3.89 -17.92 5.76
C GLN A 179 -5.38 -18.28 5.96
N VAL A 180 -6.09 -17.46 6.75
CA VAL A 180 -7.55 -17.53 6.90
C VAL A 180 -8.28 -16.56 5.97
N PRO A 181 -9.52 -16.84 5.51
CA PRO A 181 -10.30 -15.89 4.72
C PRO A 181 -10.69 -14.67 5.56
N ALA A 182 -10.25 -13.47 5.16
CA ALA A 182 -10.50 -12.22 5.87
C ALA A 182 -11.48 -11.31 5.11
N LYS A 183 -12.11 -10.38 5.84
CA LYS A 183 -12.80 -9.22 5.27
C LYS A 183 -11.98 -7.97 5.54
N GLU A 184 -11.72 -7.20 4.49
CA GLU A 184 -10.82 -6.05 4.52
C GLU A 184 -11.51 -4.82 3.92
N LEU A 185 -11.09 -3.64 4.35
CA LEU A 185 -11.44 -2.37 3.71
C LEU A 185 -10.22 -1.87 2.94
N ARG A 186 -10.40 -1.62 1.64
CA ARG A 186 -9.34 -1.14 0.73
C ARG A 186 -9.82 0.10 -0.01
N LEU A 187 -8.88 0.99 -0.32
CA LEU A 187 -9.08 2.12 -1.22
C LEU A 187 -7.72 2.49 -1.82
N VAL A 188 -7.73 2.77 -3.13
CA VAL A 188 -6.58 3.31 -3.86
C VAL A 188 -6.81 4.80 -4.13
N GLU A 189 -5.84 5.64 -3.75
CA GLU A 189 -5.82 7.06 -4.12
C GLU A 189 -4.49 7.39 -4.81
N GLY A 190 -4.56 7.79 -6.09
CA GLY A 190 -3.37 8.02 -6.91
C GLY A 190 -2.58 6.71 -7.10
N THR A 191 -1.40 6.64 -6.48
CA THR A 191 -0.51 5.46 -6.50
C THR A 191 -0.36 4.82 -5.11
N ARG A 192 -1.27 5.11 -4.16
CA ARG A 192 -1.25 4.57 -2.80
C ARG A 192 -2.39 3.60 -2.60
N LEU A 193 -2.09 2.47 -1.96
CA LEU A 193 -3.07 1.48 -1.52
C LEU A 193 -3.12 1.50 0.01
N TYR A 194 -4.30 1.79 0.54
CA TYR A 194 -4.56 1.86 1.97
C TYR A 194 -5.27 0.59 2.47
N THR A 195 -5.25 0.38 3.78
CA THR A 195 -5.87 -0.78 4.44
C THR A 195 -6.63 -0.39 5.70
N SER A 196 -7.46 -1.30 6.19
CA SER A 196 -7.82 -1.38 7.61
C SER A 196 -6.98 -2.48 8.27
N ALA A 197 -6.73 -2.37 9.59
CA ALA A 197 -6.27 -3.51 10.39
C ALA A 197 -7.40 -4.54 10.58
N GLY A 198 -7.07 -5.74 11.07
CA GLY A 198 -7.99 -6.89 11.13
C GLY A 198 -9.19 -6.75 12.09
N ASP A 199 -9.07 -5.90 13.12
CA ASP A 199 -10.09 -5.60 14.13
C ASP A 199 -10.58 -4.14 14.09
N ALA A 200 -10.14 -3.38 13.08
CA ALA A 200 -10.27 -1.94 13.02
C ALA A 200 -11.73 -1.45 13.02
N PRO A 201 -12.10 -0.43 13.84
CA PRO A 201 -13.44 0.14 13.84
C PRO A 201 -13.75 0.91 12.54
N PRO A 202 -15.04 1.24 12.25
CA PRO A 202 -15.48 1.80 10.96
C PRO A 202 -14.89 3.16 10.56
N ASP A 203 -14.10 3.79 11.42
CA ASP A 203 -13.42 5.06 11.23
C ASP A 203 -11.89 4.95 11.18
N ALA A 204 -11.30 3.79 11.49
CA ALA A 204 -9.85 3.56 11.64
C ALA A 204 -9.10 3.37 10.30
N TYR A 205 -9.30 4.33 9.40
CA TYR A 205 -8.62 4.45 8.11
C TYR A 205 -7.79 5.74 8.13
N PRO A 206 -6.44 5.64 8.16
CA PRO A 206 -5.68 6.12 7.00
C PRO A 206 -4.34 5.40 6.78
N THR A 207 -4.15 4.16 7.24
CA THR A 207 -2.87 3.45 7.05
C THR A 207 -2.64 3.12 5.57
N ASP A 208 -1.52 3.60 5.00
CA ASP A 208 -0.87 2.92 3.87
C ASP A 208 -0.59 1.45 4.28
N LEU A 209 -0.26 0.57 3.33
CA LEU A 209 0.00 -0.85 3.59
C LEU A 209 0.68 -1.16 4.92
N ASP A 210 -0.06 -1.81 5.81
CA ASP A 210 0.43 -2.34 7.06
C ASP A 210 -0.15 -3.76 7.18
N LEU A 211 0.69 -4.77 6.97
CA LEU A 211 0.28 -6.16 6.99
C LEU A 211 0.55 -6.74 8.39
N ASP A 212 -0.33 -6.34 9.32
CA ASP A 212 -0.79 -7.08 10.50
C ASP A 212 -0.48 -8.59 10.48
N ASP A 213 0.57 -9.03 11.20
CA ASP A 213 1.04 -10.41 11.41
C ASP A 213 1.28 -11.30 10.18
N TYR A 214 2.56 -11.57 9.91
CA TYR A 214 3.02 -12.75 9.16
C TYR A 214 4.49 -13.11 9.45
N LEU A 215 5.31 -12.12 9.85
CA LEU A 215 6.37 -12.34 10.83
C LEU A 215 5.87 -11.74 12.14
N GLU A 216 5.80 -12.52 13.23
CA GLU A 216 5.27 -12.04 14.52
C GLU A 216 5.99 -10.75 14.96
N ARG A 217 5.24 -9.66 15.15
CA ARG A 217 5.78 -8.35 15.57
C ARG A 217 6.19 -8.30 17.05
N LYS A 218 6.65 -9.41 17.63
CA LYS A 218 7.12 -9.47 19.01
C LYS A 218 8.42 -8.64 19.14
N PRO A 219 8.47 -7.65 20.06
CA PRO A 219 9.70 -6.92 20.33
C PRO A 219 10.78 -7.87 20.88
N ALA A 220 12.03 -7.46 20.76
CA ALA A 220 13.11 -8.09 21.54
C ALA A 220 12.82 -7.91 23.05
N PRO A 221 13.16 -8.90 23.90
CA PRO A 221 12.89 -8.88 25.33
C PRO A 221 13.81 -7.93 26.11
#